data_AF-A0A925MVW0-F1
#
_entry.id   AF-A0A925MVW0-F1
#
_cell.length_a   1.000
_cell.length_b   1.000
_cell.length_c   1.000
_cell.angle_alpha   90.00
_cell.angle_beta   90.00
_cell.angle_gamma   90.00
#
_symmetry.space_group_name_H-M   'P 1'
#
loop_
_entity.id
_entity.type
_entity.pdbx_description
1 polymer ?
#
loop_
_entity_poly.entity_id
_entity_poly.type
_entity_poly.pdbx_seq_one_letter_code
_entity_poly.pdbx_strand_id
1 'polypeptide(L)' 'MSGNTFGKLFTVTTFGESHGPALGAIVDGCPPGMEL' A
#
# COMPACT_ATOMS: atom_id res chain seq x y z
N MET A 1 -14.40 -0.81 -2.18
CA MET A 1 -13.88 -0.29 -3.47
C MET A 1 -13.00 -1.36 -4.08
N SER A 2 -13.37 -1.91 -5.24
CA SER A 2 -12.53 -2.87 -5.98
C SER A 2 -11.54 -2.08 -6.84
N GLY A 3 -10.25 -2.10 -6.49
CA GLY A 3 -9.19 -1.37 -7.20
C GLY A 3 -8.18 -0.65 -6.31
N ASN A 4 -8.14 -0.96 -5.01
CA ASN A 4 -7.18 -0.36 -4.09
C ASN A 4 -5.82 -1.08 -4.06
N THR A 5 -5.65 -2.17 -4.82
CA THR A 5 -4.40 -2.93 -4.92
C THR A 5 -3.84 -2.82 -6.34
N PHE A 6 -2.57 -2.44 -6.45
CA PHE A 6 -1.84 -2.35 -7.70
C PHE A 6 -0.51 -3.10 -7.60
N GLY A 7 -0.15 -3.84 -8.65
CA GLY A 7 1.10 -4.60 -8.73
C GLY A 7 0.92 -6.12 -8.67
N LYS A 8 2.02 -6.86 -8.88
CA LYS A 8 2.04 -8.34 -8.89
C LYS A 8 3.22 -8.92 -8.10
N LEU A 9 4.44 -8.43 -8.35
CA LEU A 9 5.64 -8.81 -7.59
C LEU A 9 5.94 -7.81 -6.47
N PHE A 10 5.87 -6.52 -6.80
CA PHE A 10 5.84 -5.42 -5.84
C PHE A 10 4.42 -4.86 -5.85
N THR A 11 3.74 -4.93 -4.72
CA THR A 11 2.31 -4.69 -4.63
C THR A 11 2.02 -3.61 -3.61
N VAL A 12 1.14 -2.67 -3.96
CA VAL A 12 0.70 -1.60 -3.07
C VAL A 12 -0.80 -1.70 -2.89
N THR A 13 -1.24 -1.77 -1.64
CA THR A 13 -2.65 -1.78 -1.26
C THR A 13 -2.96 -0.57 -0.39
N THR A 14 -3.88 0.29 -0.83
CA THR A 14 -4.25 1.52 -0.12
C THR A 14 -5.56 1.36 0.66
N PHE A 15 -5.72 2.18 1.70
CA PHE A 15 -6.95 2.26 2.50
C PHE A 15 -7.09 3.65 3.16
N GLY A 16 -8.30 3.93 3.64
CA GLY A 16 -8.66 5.19 4.29
C GLY A 16 -9.42 6.14 3.38
N GLU A 17 -10.11 7.09 4.00
CA GLU A 17 -10.92 8.12 3.34
C GLU A 17 -10.36 9.51 3.66
N SER A 18 -10.55 10.49 2.77
CA SER A 18 -9.93 11.82 2.91
C SER A 18 -10.31 12.58 4.19
N HIS A 19 -11.52 12.34 4.71
CA HIS A 19 -12.03 12.90 5.96
C HIS A 19 -12.11 11.86 7.08
N GLY A 20 -11.52 10.69 6.87
CA GLY A 20 -11.43 9.64 7.86
C GLY A 20 -10.34 9.91 8.90
N PRO A 21 -10.22 9.04 9.91
CA PRO A 21 -9.24 9.21 10.98
C PRO A 21 -7.78 9.06 10.49
N ALA A 22 -7.56 8.33 9.39
CA ALA A 22 -6.25 8.14 8.79
C ALA A 22 -6.34 7.66 7.33
N LEU A 23 -5.24 7.86 6.61
CA LEU A 23 -4.94 7.22 5.32
C LEU A 23 -3.76 6.27 5.52
N GLY A 24 -3.71 5.20 4.74
CA GLY A 24 -2.62 4.23 4.83
C GLY A 24 -2.42 3.40 3.58
N ALA A 25 -1.26 2.75 3.53
CA ALA A 25 -0.92 1.81 2.48
C ALA A 25 -0.07 0.67 3.04
N ILE A 26 -0.23 -0.50 2.44
CA ILE A 26 0.63 -1.67 2.63
C ILE A 26 1.49 -1.79 1.37
N VAL A 27 2.80 -1.95 1.55
CA VAL A 27 3.76 -2.13 0.46
C VAL A 27 4.43 -3.48 0.63
N ASP A 28 4.12 -4.41 -0.28
CA ASP A 28 4.59 -5.79 -0.26
C ASP A 28 5.58 -6.06 -1.39
N GLY A 29 6.50 -6.99 -1.15
CA GLY A 29 7.52 -7.41 -2.13
C GLY A 29 8.77 -6.52 -2.17
N CYS A 30 8.97 -5.66 -1.16
CA CYS A 30 10.20 -4.88 -1.04
C CYS A 30 11.39 -5.81 -0.72
N PRO A 31 12.50 -5.75 -1.48
CA PRO A 31 13.68 -6.55 -1.18
C PRO A 31 14.29 -6.17 0.18
N PRO A 32 14.84 -7.15 0.93
CA PRO A 32 15.48 -6.88 2.21
C PRO A 32 16.79 -6.12 2.05
N GLY A 33 17.18 -5.35 3.07
CA GLY A 33 18.44 -4.58 3.09
C GLY A 33 18.35 -3.20 2.44
N MET A 34 17.15 -2.75 2.04
CA MET A 34 16.90 -1.36 1.67
C MET A 34 16.81 -0.49 2.93
N GLU A 35 17.50 0.65 2.95
CA GLU A 35 17.26 1.68 3.96
C GLU A 35 15.87 2.28 3.74
N LEU A 36 15.10 2.43 4.82
CA LEU A 36 13.72 2.92 4.83
C LEU A 36 13.63 4.30 5.48
#